data_AF-A0A2D8Z0B1-F1
#
_entry.id   AF-A0A2D8Z0B1-F1
#
_cell.length_a   1.000
_cell.length_b   1.000
_cell.length_c   1.000
_cell.angle_alpha   90.00
_cell.angle_beta   90.00
_cell.angle_gamma   90.00
#
_symmetry.space_group_name_H-M   'P 1'
#
loop_
_entity.id
_entity.type
_entity.pdbx_description
1 polymer ?
#
loop_
_entity_poly.entity_id
_entity_poly.type
_entity_poly.pdbx_seq_one_letter_code
_entity_poly.pdbx_strand_id
1 'polypeptide(L)'
;VTDDLHPVLRDAALAARQALGIPVVGFDFMVPRVDGPDYRIIEANERPGLANHEPQPTAQKFVDFLFPETRKELVKSPASG
;
A
#
# COMPACT_ATOMS: atom_id res chain seq x y z
N VAL A 1 6.45 10.21 4.25
CA VAL A 1 4.98 10.18 4.07
C VAL A 1 4.38 8.89 4.62
N THR A 2 4.66 7.71 4.05
CA THR A 2 3.99 6.45 4.48
C THR A 2 4.10 6.21 5.99
N ASP A 3 5.27 6.48 6.57
CA ASP A 3 5.53 6.30 8.00
C ASP A 3 4.86 7.37 8.89
N ASP A 4 4.42 8.48 8.30
CA ASP A 4 3.79 9.61 9.00
C ASP A 4 2.26 9.50 9.01
N LEU A 5 1.69 8.53 8.28
CA LEU A 5 0.24 8.37 8.16
C LEU A 5 -0.35 7.83 9.45
N HIS A 6 -1.44 8.46 9.91
CA HIS A 6 -2.22 7.93 11.01
C HIS A 6 -2.76 6.52 10.65
N PRO A 7 -2.69 5.53 11.56
CA PRO A 7 -3.12 4.15 11.28
C PRO A 7 -4.54 4.02 10.74
N VAL A 8 -5.45 4.89 11.18
CA VAL A 8 -6.85 4.92 10.70
C VAL A 8 -6.96 5.11 9.19
N LEU A 9 -6.07 5.91 8.57
CA LEU A 9 -6.09 6.14 7.12
C LEU A 9 -5.75 4.86 6.35
N ARG A 10 -4.75 4.12 6.84
CA ARG A 10 -4.38 2.81 6.29
C ARG A 10 -5.52 1.80 6.46
N ASP A 11 -6.09 1.72 7.65
CA ASP A 11 -7.14 0.76 7.95
C ASP A 11 -8.41 1.05 7.14
N ALA A 12 -8.72 2.33 6.91
CA ALA A 12 -9.78 2.78 6.00
C ALA A 12 -9.53 2.35 4.55
N ALA A 13 -8.31 2.51 4.03
CA ALA A 13 -7.96 2.06 2.68
C ALA A 13 -8.09 0.55 2.53
N LEU A 14 -7.67 -0.23 3.54
CA LEU A 14 -7.81 -1.69 3.53
C LEU A 14 -9.28 -2.14 3.56
N ALA A 15 -10.10 -1.49 4.39
CA ALA A 15 -11.54 -1.75 4.47
C ALA A 15 -12.25 -1.40 3.15
N ALA A 16 -11.93 -0.25 2.56
CA ALA A 16 -12.49 0.17 1.28
C ALA A 16 -12.09 -0.78 0.14
N ARG A 17 -10.80 -1.20 0.07
CA ARG A 17 -10.33 -2.22 -0.89
C ARG A 17 -11.15 -3.50 -0.78
N GLN A 18 -11.38 -3.97 0.45
CA GLN A 18 -12.15 -5.18 0.71
C GLN A 18 -13.62 -5.04 0.27
N ALA A 19 -14.23 -3.88 0.54
CA ALA A 19 -15.60 -3.58 0.14
C ALA A 19 -15.77 -3.50 -1.39
N LEU A 20 -14.77 -2.97 -2.10
CA LEU A 20 -14.79 -2.88 -3.56
C LEU A 20 -14.46 -4.21 -4.26
N GLY A 21 -13.83 -5.15 -3.56
CA GLY A 21 -13.40 -6.42 -4.16
C GLY A 21 -12.29 -6.27 -5.21
N ILE A 22 -11.58 -5.14 -5.21
CA ILE A 22 -10.47 -4.85 -6.13
C ILE A 22 -9.16 -5.26 -5.45
N PRO A 23 -8.35 -6.18 -6.03
CA PRO A 23 -7.13 -6.65 -5.37
C PRO A 23 -6.08 -5.56 -5.16
N VAL A 24 -5.92 -4.66 -6.15
CA VAL A 24 -4.97 -3.55 -6.14
C VAL A 24 -5.69 -2.29 -6.59
N VAL A 25 -5.75 -1.29 -5.72
CA VAL A 25 -6.47 -0.03 -5.92
C VAL A 25 -5.67 1.08 -5.26
N GLY A 26 -5.58 2.23 -5.94
CA GLY A 26 -5.10 3.48 -5.34
C GLY A 26 -6.28 4.24 -4.76
N PHE A 27 -6.14 4.75 -3.54
CA PHE A 27 -7.15 5.60 -2.94
C PHE A 27 -6.58 6.98 -2.68
N ASP A 28 -7.34 7.99 -3.09
CA ASP A 28 -7.03 9.37 -2.77
C ASP A 28 -7.90 9.81 -1.60
N PHE A 29 -7.23 10.34 -0.59
CA PHE A 29 -7.85 10.84 0.62
C PHE A 29 -7.65 12.35 0.69
N MET A 30 -8.72 13.06 1.02
CA MET A 30 -8.63 14.41 1.55
C MET A 30 -8.58 14.34 3.08
N VAL A 31 -7.49 14.82 3.66
CA VAL A 31 -7.25 14.80 5.11
C VAL A 31 -6.90 16.21 5.60
N PRO A 32 -7.41 16.65 6.76
CA PRO A 32 -6.95 17.90 7.37
C PRO A 32 -5.48 17.84 7.81
N ARG A 33 -5.03 16.66 8.25
CA ARG A 33 -3.66 16.35 8.65
C ARG A 33 -3.33 14.89 8.36
N VAL A 34 -2.09 14.61 7.95
CA VAL A 34 -1.65 13.23 7.61
C VAL A 34 -1.51 12.31 8.83
N ASP A 35 -1.22 12.90 9.99
CA ASP A 35 -1.07 12.22 11.29
C ASP A 35 -2.39 12.21 12.10
N GLY A 36 -3.50 12.65 11.51
CA GLY A 36 -4.83 12.67 12.13
C GLY A 36 -5.77 11.58 11.62
N PRO A 37 -6.83 11.23 12.36
CA PRO A 37 -7.75 10.17 11.99
C PRO A 37 -8.86 10.61 11.02
N ASP A 38 -9.08 11.91 10.85
CA ASP A 38 -10.20 12.42 10.05
C ASP A 38 -9.89 12.39 8.56
N TYR A 39 -10.83 11.86 7.77
CA TYR A 39 -10.65 11.76 6.32
C TYR A 39 -11.94 11.77 5.51
N ARG A 40 -11.77 11.97 4.20
CA ARG A 40 -12.75 11.69 3.13
C ARG A 40 -12.03 10.94 2.00
N ILE A 41 -12.60 9.83 1.56
CA ILE A 41 -12.15 9.16 0.33
C ILE A 41 -12.77 9.92 -0.85
N ILE A 42 -11.95 10.34 -1.80
CA ILE A 42 -12.40 11.12 -2.97
C ILE A 42 -12.26 10.36 -4.30
N GLU A 43 -11.39 9.35 -4.34
CA GLU A 43 -11.20 8.50 -5.52
C GLU A 43 -10.83 7.07 -5.12
N ALA A 44 -11.23 6.11 -5.95
CA ALA A 44 -10.73 4.73 -5.95
C ALA A 44 -10.34 4.37 -7.39
N ASN A 45 -9.04 4.23 -7.65
CA ASN A 45 -8.47 3.99 -8.97
C ASN A 45 -8.00 2.54 -9.11
N GLU A 46 -8.60 1.77 -10.02
CA GLU A 46 -8.25 0.37 -10.26
C GLU A 46 -6.96 0.17 -11.08
N ARG A 47 -6.37 1.25 -11.59
CA ARG A 47 -5.09 1.27 -12.32
C ARG A 47 -4.15 2.33 -11.73
N PRO A 48 -3.76 2.19 -10.46
CA PRO A 48 -2.89 3.18 -9.82
C PRO A 48 -1.51 3.22 -10.48
N GLY A 49 -0.95 4.42 -10.61
CA GLY A 49 0.44 4.57 -11.03
C GLY A 49 1.39 4.06 -9.95
N LEU A 50 2.24 3.08 -10.28
CA LEU A 50 3.12 2.45 -9.28
C LEU A 50 4.42 3.22 -9.02
N ALA A 51 4.98 3.85 -10.06
CA ALA A 51 6.30 4.47 -10.02
C ALA A 51 6.38 5.72 -9.10
N ASN A 52 5.26 6.41 -8.87
CA ASN A 52 5.24 7.62 -8.05
C ASN A 52 5.36 7.36 -6.54
N HIS A 53 5.45 6.08 -6.13
CA HIS A 53 5.50 5.67 -4.73
C HIS A 53 6.91 5.29 -4.24
N GLU A 54 7.95 5.70 -4.97
CA GLU A 54 9.32 5.56 -4.49
C GLU A 54 9.53 6.24 -3.12
N PRO A 55 10.36 5.65 -2.24
CA PRO A 55 11.22 4.48 -2.45
C PRO A 55 10.53 3.13 -2.20
N GLN A 56 9.21 3.09 -1.99
CA GLN A 56 8.52 1.83 -1.69
C GLN A 56 8.49 0.92 -2.93
N PRO A 57 8.68 -0.40 -2.77
CA PRO A 57 8.83 -1.34 -3.88
C PRO A 57 7.46 -1.76 -4.47
N THR A 58 6.58 -0.79 -4.76
CA THR A 58 5.21 -1.03 -5.22
C THR A 58 5.16 -1.85 -6.51
N ALA A 59 6.02 -1.55 -7.48
CA ALA A 59 6.11 -2.30 -8.73
C ALA A 59 6.54 -3.75 -8.51
N GLN A 60 7.58 -3.98 -7.69
CA GLN A 60 8.02 -5.33 -7.35
C GLN A 60 6.93 -6.11 -6.60
N LYS A 61 6.26 -5.49 -5.62
CA LYS A 61 5.17 -6.12 -4.86
C LYS A 61 3.97 -6.45 -5.73
N PHE A 62 3.68 -5.63 -6.74
CA PHE A 62 2.65 -5.92 -7.73
C PHE A 62 3.02 -7.16 -8.57
N VAL A 63 4.27 -7.25 -9.05
CA VAL A 63 4.76 -8.44 -9.76
C VAL A 63 4.70 -9.68 -8.86
N ASP A 64 5.17 -9.60 -7.61
CA ASP A 64 5.10 -10.69 -6.61
C ASP A 64 3.67 -11.13 -6.26
N PHE A 65 2.69 -10.24 -6.44
CA PHE A 65 1.28 -10.55 -6.27
C PHE A 65 0.74 -11.34 -7.46
N LEU A 66 1.09 -10.93 -8.69
CA LEU A 66 0.68 -11.61 -9.93
C LEU A 66 1.38 -12.96 -10.14
N PHE A 67 2.64 -13.05 -9.74
CA PHE A 67 3.54 -14.18 -9.96
C PHE A 67 4.16 -14.59 -8.61
N PRO A 68 3.44 -15.31 -7.74
CA PRO A 68 3.93 -15.65 -6.41
C PRO A 68 5.31 -16.35 -6.39
N GLU A 69 5.66 -17.05 -7.45
CA GLU A 69 6.96 -17.68 -7.68
C GLU A 69 8.14 -16.71 -7.81
N THR A 70 7.90 -15.42 -8.10
CA THR A 70 8.95 -14.40 -8.15
C THR A 70 9.33 -13.85 -6.78
N ARG A 71 8.57 -14.20 -5.73
CA ARG A 71 8.84 -13.76 -4.37
C ARG A 71 10.19 -14.31 -3.93
N LYS A 72 11.20 -13.44 -3.89
CA LYS A 72 12.45 -13.75 -3.20
C LYS A 72 12.12 -13.86 -1.71
N GLU A 73 12.21 -15.06 -1.14
CA GLU A 73 12.31 -15.18 0.31
C GLU A 73 13.53 -14.35 0.74
N LEU A 74 13.33 -13.42 1.66
CA LEU A 74 14.43 -12.81 2.39
C LEU A 74 15.09 -13.95 3.17
N VAL A 75 16.07 -14.62 2.56
CA VAL A 75 16.97 -15.53 3.27
C VAL A 75 17.60 -14.68 4.37
N LYS A 76 17.14 -14.87 5.61
CA LYS A 76 17.90 -14.40 6.77
C LYS A 76 19.24 -15.13 6.69
N SER A 77 20.31 -14.42 6.36
CA SER A 77 21.66 -14.93 6.60
C SER A 77 21.72 -15.40 8.05
N PRO A 78 22.20 -16.62 8.34
CA PRO A 78 22.52 -16.98 9.70
C PRO A 78 23.58 -15.98 10.18
N ALA A 79 23.34 -15.39 11.35
CA ALA A 79 24.39 -14.66 12.05
C ALA A 79 25.60 -15.58 12.18
N SER A 80 26.69 -15.21 11.50
CA SER A 80 27.99 -15.84 11.71
C SER A 80 28.50 -15.43 13.09
N GLY A 81 28.55 -16.43 13.99
CA GLY A 81 29.56 -16.62 15.04
C GLY A 81 29.92 -15.44 15.93
#